data_AF-A0AAD5H0L4-F1
#
_entry.id   AF-A0AAD5H0L4-F1
#
_cell.length_a   1.000
_cell.length_b   1.000
_cell.length_c   1.000
_cell.angle_alpha   90.00
_cell.angle_beta   90.00
_cell.angle_gamma   90.00
#
_symmetry.space_group_name_H-M   'P 1'
#
loop_
_entity.id
_entity.type
_entity.pdbx_description
1 polymer ?
#
loop_
_entity_poly.entity_id
_entity_poly.type
_entity_poly.pdbx_seq_one_letter_code
_entity_poly.pdbx_strand_id
1 'polypeptide(L)'
;MAEQPGAAFLQRRLARAQAVPPAERSPEVQAFITSVELGRQVCELLPLELGSGGEAGAALPRGDPATTRRSLRAVLKMVQAEHMCPEYAVFDPDISPHLNGYENALAAVAASGSFSDLASVLVFYLKLTRGDDVATEEQGRIVAELPAALASPTARATICRQLEQLSAEQPEGQLPFTWQQLEGACQSALIDQARKMVLPSAAVRRARTQRRTAQAAQLVLQAAVDAWRQLEPSNLKAVASAACAVALDRQELAHLPPLRRALQLAQQQRSPYWIAQCASQAVLLAVAVPCEAGTLRAVIADFSQAEPALHSCRRLLPQPVVAALAPLHQTAATVLPLLHSRLVALESRAADSPQAAIAISASQQQVASFRAALTQQWNAMDSRNKCAGCGQEAVGLRACARCRSVRYCSHSCQTRHWPQHKRECRPA
;
A
#
# COMPACT_ATOMS: atom_id res chain seq x y z
N MET A 1 -30.98 6.33 4.20
CA MET A 1 -29.79 6.22 3.34
C MET A 1 -29.78 4.82 2.74
N ALA A 2 -29.63 4.69 1.42
CA ALA A 2 -29.49 3.37 0.81
C ALA A 2 -28.23 2.67 1.37
N GLU A 3 -28.34 1.40 1.74
CA GLU A 3 -27.21 0.62 2.25
C GLU A 3 -26.10 0.59 1.19
N GLN A 4 -24.92 1.09 1.55
CA GLN A 4 -23.85 1.24 0.58
C GLN A 4 -23.35 -0.10 0.04
N PRO A 5 -22.98 -0.15 -1.26
CA PRO A 5 -22.37 -1.32 -1.88
C PRO A 5 -21.22 -1.91 -1.03
N GLY A 6 -21.41 -3.10 -0.44
CA GLY A 6 -20.36 -3.83 0.26
C GLY A 6 -20.24 -3.56 1.77
N ALA A 7 -20.95 -2.57 2.32
CA ALA A 7 -20.88 -2.19 3.74
C ALA A 7 -21.17 -3.36 4.69
N ALA A 8 -22.25 -4.13 4.44
CA ALA A 8 -22.59 -5.32 5.23
C ALA A 8 -21.48 -6.39 5.24
N PHE A 9 -20.65 -6.46 4.19
CA PHE A 9 -19.54 -7.39 4.14
C PHE A 9 -18.36 -6.92 4.99
N LEU A 10 -18.02 -5.63 4.93
CA LEU A 10 -17.01 -5.04 5.78
C LEU A 10 -17.39 -5.18 7.26
N GLN A 11 -18.64 -4.86 7.62
CA GLN A 11 -19.16 -5.00 8.99
C GLN A 11 -19.02 -6.42 9.53
N ARG A 12 -19.36 -7.45 8.73
CA ARG A 12 -19.18 -8.85 9.15
C ARG A 12 -17.72 -9.21 9.39
N ARG A 13 -16.78 -8.69 8.58
CA ARG A 13 -15.34 -8.94 8.80
C ARG A 13 -14.83 -8.19 10.03
N LEU A 14 -15.26 -6.94 10.23
CA LEU A 14 -14.95 -6.17 11.43
C LEU A 14 -15.44 -6.89 12.68
N ALA A 15 -16.68 -7.39 12.70
CA ALA A 15 -17.22 -8.14 13.82
C ALA A 15 -16.40 -9.41 14.14
N ARG A 16 -15.96 -10.15 13.10
CA ARG A 16 -15.07 -11.31 13.28
C ARG A 16 -13.70 -10.92 13.82
N ALA A 17 -13.13 -9.82 13.36
CA ALA A 17 -11.86 -9.30 13.86
C ALA A 17 -11.98 -8.86 15.32
N GLN A 18 -13.05 -8.14 15.67
CA GLN A 18 -13.31 -7.68 17.04
C GLN A 18 -13.56 -8.83 18.02
N ALA A 19 -14.16 -9.93 17.54
CA ALA A 19 -14.37 -11.15 18.33
C ALA A 19 -13.07 -11.88 18.71
N VAL A 20 -11.94 -11.59 18.06
CA VAL A 20 -10.63 -12.10 18.50
C VAL A 20 -10.20 -11.35 19.78
N PRO A 21 -9.88 -12.04 20.88
CA PRO A 21 -9.44 -11.41 22.13
C PRO A 21 -8.23 -10.49 21.91
N PRO A 22 -8.13 -9.31 22.55
CA PRO A 22 -7.04 -8.36 22.32
C PRO A 22 -5.62 -8.97 22.41
N ALA A 23 -5.39 -9.89 23.36
CA ALA A 23 -4.10 -10.56 23.55
C ALA A 23 -3.75 -11.57 22.42
N GLU A 24 -4.74 -11.98 21.61
CA GLU A 24 -4.59 -12.95 20.53
C GLU A 24 -4.63 -12.31 19.14
N ARG A 25 -4.91 -11.00 19.06
CA ARG A 25 -4.96 -10.29 17.78
C ARG A 25 -3.56 -10.23 17.17
N SER A 26 -3.44 -10.62 15.91
CA SER A 26 -2.24 -10.29 15.13
C SER A 26 -2.15 -8.77 14.93
N PRO A 27 -0.95 -8.23 14.63
CA PRO A 27 -0.79 -6.80 14.37
C PRO A 27 -1.74 -6.26 13.29
N GLU A 28 -2.05 -7.06 12.27
CA GLU A 28 -2.94 -6.65 11.16
C GLU A 28 -4.40 -6.65 11.56
N VAL A 29 -4.82 -7.58 12.42
CA VAL A 29 -6.18 -7.59 12.96
C VAL A 29 -6.40 -6.35 13.80
N GLN A 30 -5.43 -6.02 14.67
CA GLN A 30 -5.49 -4.82 15.48
C GLN A 30 -5.42 -3.55 14.61
N ALA A 31 -4.53 -3.52 13.60
CA ALA A 31 -4.44 -2.41 12.65
C ALA A 31 -5.75 -2.24 11.86
N PHE A 32 -6.38 -3.32 11.40
CA PHE A 32 -7.66 -3.29 10.70
C PHE A 32 -8.79 -2.72 11.58
N ILE A 33 -8.91 -3.17 12.83
CA ILE A 33 -9.92 -2.64 13.75
C ILE A 33 -9.69 -1.15 13.99
N THR A 34 -8.44 -0.79 14.28
CA THR A 34 -8.07 0.59 14.59
C THR A 34 -8.27 1.51 13.39
N SER A 35 -7.93 1.06 12.18
CA SER A 35 -8.09 1.85 10.96
C SER A 35 -9.56 2.14 10.64
N VAL A 36 -10.45 1.16 10.85
CA VAL A 36 -11.89 1.37 10.66
C VAL A 36 -12.43 2.37 11.68
N GLU A 37 -11.97 2.30 12.93
CA GLU A 37 -12.37 3.25 13.96
C GLU A 37 -11.88 4.67 13.68
N LEU A 38 -10.62 4.81 13.26
CA LEU A 38 -10.08 6.09 12.80
C LEU A 38 -10.88 6.65 11.62
N GLY A 39 -11.31 5.79 10.68
CA GLY A 39 -12.18 6.19 9.57
C GLY A 39 -13.53 6.75 10.02
N ARG A 40 -14.18 6.13 11.01
CA ARG A 40 -15.42 6.66 11.59
C ARG A 40 -15.22 8.03 12.23
N GLN A 41 -14.14 8.18 12.98
CA GLN A 41 -13.79 9.45 13.61
C GLN A 41 -13.51 10.54 12.57
N VAL A 42 -12.97 10.19 11.39
CA VAL A 42 -12.85 11.13 10.26
C VAL A 42 -14.22 11.59 9.79
N CYS A 43 -15.16 10.67 9.60
CA CYS A 43 -16.52 11.02 9.17
C CYS A 43 -17.25 11.90 10.21
N GLU A 44 -17.05 11.65 11.51
CA GLU A 44 -17.59 12.46 12.61
C GLU A 44 -16.95 13.86 12.68
N LEU A 45 -15.65 13.95 12.43
CA LEU A 45 -14.94 15.23 12.39
C LEU A 45 -15.38 16.08 11.19
N LEU A 46 -15.72 15.44 10.08
CA LEU A 46 -16.04 16.06 8.80
C LEU A 46 -17.45 15.68 8.30
N PRO A 47 -18.53 16.06 9.00
CA PRO A 47 -19.87 15.68 8.61
C PRO A 47 -20.25 16.23 7.22
N LEU A 48 -20.99 15.44 6.45
CA LEU A 48 -21.56 15.89 5.18
C LEU A 48 -23.07 16.11 5.31
N GLU A 49 -23.59 17.10 4.61
CA GLU A 49 -25.02 17.37 4.45
C GLU A 49 -25.47 17.01 3.04
N LEU A 50 -26.65 16.39 2.92
CA LEU A 50 -27.25 16.10 1.63
C LEU A 50 -27.94 17.36 1.09
N GLY A 51 -27.40 17.90 0.00
CA GLY A 51 -28.04 19.00 -0.71
C GLY A 51 -29.34 18.57 -1.39
N SER A 52 -30.18 19.54 -1.77
CA SER A 52 -31.44 19.32 -2.49
C SER A 52 -31.27 18.58 -3.83
N GLY A 53 -30.07 18.61 -4.41
CA GLY A 53 -29.69 17.86 -5.62
C GLY A 53 -29.15 16.45 -5.38
N GLY A 54 -29.10 15.98 -4.13
CA GLY A 54 -28.55 14.67 -3.76
C GLY A 54 -27.02 14.62 -3.67
N GLU A 55 -26.32 15.71 -3.96
CA GLU A 55 -24.87 15.84 -3.75
C GLU A 55 -24.56 16.11 -2.27
N ALA A 56 -23.56 15.41 -1.74
CA ALA A 56 -23.10 15.59 -0.37
C ALA A 56 -22.16 16.81 -0.29
N GLY A 57 -22.54 17.83 0.46
CA GLY A 57 -21.75 19.03 0.73
C GLY A 57 -21.16 19.05 2.13
N ALA A 58 -20.16 19.90 2.36
CA ALA A 58 -19.64 20.14 3.70
C ALA A 58 -20.71 20.78 4.61
N ALA A 59 -20.98 20.16 5.75
CA ALA A 59 -21.93 20.65 6.74
C ALA A 59 -21.36 21.78 7.62
N LEU A 60 -20.04 21.88 7.77
CA LEU A 60 -19.42 22.92 8.61
C LEU A 60 -19.09 24.18 7.80
N PRO A 61 -19.07 25.37 8.45
CA PRO A 61 -18.72 26.63 7.81
C PRO A 61 -17.33 26.59 7.17
N ARG A 62 -17.22 27.04 5.92
CA ARG A 62 -15.94 27.17 5.21
C ARG A 62 -15.18 28.40 5.69
N GLY A 63 -13.85 28.29 5.74
CA GLY A 63 -12.96 29.40 6.12
C GLY A 63 -12.90 29.69 7.63
N ASP A 64 -13.65 28.96 8.46
CA ASP A 64 -13.59 29.06 9.92
C ASP A 64 -12.35 28.31 10.48
N PRO A 65 -11.55 28.94 11.37
CA PRO A 65 -10.38 28.29 11.97
C PRO A 65 -10.71 26.98 12.73
N ALA A 66 -11.90 26.84 13.31
CA ALA A 66 -12.28 25.59 13.97
C ALA A 66 -12.56 24.48 12.94
N THR A 67 -13.21 24.79 11.82
CA THR A 67 -13.34 23.86 10.68
C THR A 67 -11.97 23.42 10.16
N THR A 68 -11.05 24.35 9.93
CA THR A 68 -9.67 24.01 9.51
C THR A 68 -8.98 23.07 10.50
N ARG A 69 -9.05 23.34 11.81
CA ARG A 69 -8.48 22.45 12.84
C ARG A 69 -9.12 21.05 12.81
N ARG A 70 -10.44 20.96 12.64
CA ARG A 70 -11.14 19.66 12.49
C ARG A 70 -10.66 18.91 11.26
N SER A 71 -10.50 19.59 10.13
CA SER A 71 -9.94 19.00 8.90
C SER A 71 -8.51 18.48 9.11
N LEU A 72 -7.63 19.24 9.76
CA LEU A 72 -6.28 18.77 10.06
C LEU A 72 -6.27 17.53 10.96
N ARG A 73 -7.12 17.50 12.00
CA ARG A 73 -7.29 16.32 12.87
C ARG A 73 -7.79 15.10 12.10
N ALA A 74 -8.73 15.29 11.19
CA ALA A 74 -9.24 14.22 10.35
C ALA A 74 -8.15 13.65 9.44
N VAL A 75 -7.35 14.52 8.81
CA VAL A 75 -6.23 14.06 7.96
C VAL A 75 -5.18 13.33 8.79
N LEU A 76 -4.84 13.80 9.99
CA LEU A 76 -3.92 13.08 10.89
C LEU A 76 -4.41 11.68 11.25
N LYS A 77 -5.71 11.52 11.53
CA LYS A 77 -6.31 10.20 11.79
C LYS A 77 -6.23 9.28 10.57
N MET A 78 -6.42 9.83 9.38
CA MET A 78 -6.25 9.08 8.13
C MET A 78 -4.79 8.66 7.92
N VAL A 79 -3.84 9.59 8.10
CA VAL A 79 -2.39 9.31 8.03
C VAL A 79 -2.01 8.21 9.02
N GLN A 80 -2.50 8.29 10.25
CA GLN A 80 -2.26 7.28 11.27
C GLN A 80 -2.78 5.92 10.83
N ALA A 81 -4.02 5.86 10.37
CA ALA A 81 -4.60 4.61 9.95
C ALA A 81 -3.81 3.99 8.78
N GLU A 82 -3.35 4.81 7.83
CA GLU A 82 -2.54 4.35 6.70
C GLU A 82 -1.17 3.88 7.14
N HIS A 83 -0.54 4.56 8.11
CA HIS A 83 0.73 4.14 8.69
C HIS A 83 0.62 2.75 9.33
N MET A 84 -0.50 2.43 9.97
CA MET A 84 -0.76 1.14 10.61
C MET A 84 -1.10 0.03 9.62
N CYS A 85 -1.87 0.36 8.57
CA CYS A 85 -2.34 -0.65 7.63
C CYS A 85 -1.29 -0.99 6.56
N PRO A 86 -1.06 -2.30 6.30
CA PRO A 86 -0.07 -2.72 5.32
C PRO A 86 -0.42 -2.31 3.88
N GLU A 87 -1.71 -2.15 3.56
CA GLU A 87 -2.22 -1.75 2.25
C GLU A 87 -3.21 -0.60 2.37
N TYR A 88 -3.17 0.32 1.40
CA TYR A 88 -4.02 1.51 1.28
C TYR A 88 -5.53 1.21 1.33
N ALA A 89 -5.94 0.02 0.88
CA ALA A 89 -7.34 -0.27 0.52
C ALA A 89 -8.24 -0.71 1.68
N VAL A 90 -7.87 -0.44 2.93
CA VAL A 90 -8.78 -0.68 4.08
C VAL A 90 -9.71 0.50 4.32
N PHE A 91 -9.38 1.69 3.78
CA PHE A 91 -10.22 2.86 3.94
C PHE A 91 -11.52 2.74 3.19
N ASP A 92 -12.59 2.95 3.95
CA ASP A 92 -13.95 3.04 3.47
C ASP A 92 -14.00 3.98 2.25
N PRO A 93 -14.62 3.60 1.11
CA PRO A 93 -14.92 4.53 0.01
C PRO A 93 -15.64 5.81 0.49
N ASP A 94 -16.16 5.82 1.70
CA ASP A 94 -16.79 6.97 2.35
C ASP A 94 -15.85 8.09 2.78
N ILE A 95 -14.56 7.85 3.02
CA ILE A 95 -13.70 8.93 3.53
C ILE A 95 -13.39 9.97 2.43
N SER A 96 -13.25 9.52 1.19
CA SER A 96 -12.91 10.38 0.05
C SER A 96 -13.93 11.50 -0.17
N PRO A 97 -15.25 11.24 -0.21
CA PRO A 97 -16.27 12.30 -0.25
C PRO A 97 -16.15 13.32 0.88
N HIS A 98 -15.84 12.86 2.11
CA HIS A 98 -15.68 13.76 3.26
C HIS A 98 -14.47 14.67 3.03
N LEU A 99 -13.30 14.11 2.74
CA LEU A 99 -12.11 14.91 2.49
C LEU A 99 -12.24 15.84 1.28
N ASN A 100 -12.97 15.44 0.23
CA ASN A 100 -13.26 16.27 -0.95
C ASN A 100 -14.20 17.42 -0.60
N GLY A 101 -15.28 17.16 0.14
CA GLY A 101 -16.21 18.20 0.58
C GLY A 101 -15.53 19.32 1.39
N TYR A 102 -14.46 18.96 2.10
CA TYR A 102 -13.66 19.85 2.95
C TYR A 102 -12.32 20.29 2.32
N GLU A 103 -12.09 20.02 1.03
CA GLU A 103 -10.83 20.36 0.36
C GLU A 103 -10.51 21.85 0.46
N ASN A 104 -11.50 22.73 0.32
CA ASN A 104 -11.31 24.18 0.45
C ASN A 104 -10.82 24.60 1.83
N ALA A 105 -11.25 23.92 2.90
CA ALA A 105 -10.79 24.21 4.27
C ALA A 105 -9.32 23.81 4.47
N LEU A 106 -8.86 22.80 3.72
CA LEU A 106 -7.47 22.34 3.69
C LEU A 106 -6.61 23.20 2.75
N ALA A 107 -7.13 23.57 1.58
CA ALA A 107 -6.46 24.38 0.56
C ALA A 107 -6.19 25.82 1.04
N ALA A 108 -7.10 26.39 1.86
CA ALA A 108 -6.89 27.70 2.49
C ALA A 108 -5.61 27.75 3.35
N VAL A 109 -5.14 26.60 3.84
CA VAL A 109 -3.92 26.52 4.67
C VAL A 109 -2.66 26.28 3.83
N ALA A 110 -2.78 25.63 2.67
CA ALA A 110 -1.65 25.25 1.80
C ALA A 110 -1.16 26.38 0.87
N ALA A 111 -1.85 27.53 0.84
CA ALA A 111 -1.54 28.62 -0.09
C ALA A 111 -0.15 29.26 0.08
N SER A 112 0.59 28.93 1.15
CA SER A 112 1.94 29.44 1.41
C SER A 112 3.04 28.70 0.64
N GLY A 113 2.79 27.48 0.15
CA GLY A 113 3.77 26.64 -0.57
C GLY A 113 5.02 26.25 0.24
N SER A 114 5.14 26.66 1.50
CA SER A 114 6.27 26.32 2.35
C SER A 114 5.93 25.08 3.17
N PHE A 115 6.80 24.06 3.16
CA PHE A 115 6.67 22.90 4.05
C PHE A 115 7.07 23.21 5.50
N SER A 116 6.85 24.45 5.96
CA SER A 116 7.23 24.91 7.29
C SER A 116 6.13 24.68 8.33
N ASP A 117 4.90 24.38 7.89
CA ASP A 117 3.74 24.10 8.73
C ASP A 117 3.14 22.70 8.46
N LEU A 118 2.41 22.19 9.45
CA LEU A 118 1.80 20.86 9.44
C LEU A 118 0.74 20.73 8.35
N ALA A 119 -0.03 21.79 8.11
CA ALA A 119 -1.15 21.74 7.19
C ALA A 119 -0.70 21.56 5.74
N SER A 120 0.38 22.24 5.34
CA SER A 120 1.00 22.08 4.05
C SER A 120 1.43 20.62 3.86
N VAL A 121 2.16 20.03 4.82
CA VAL A 121 2.58 18.62 4.77
C VAL A 121 1.39 17.66 4.59
N LEU A 122 0.30 17.88 5.35
CA LEU A 122 -0.89 17.03 5.29
C LEU A 122 -1.68 17.17 3.98
N VAL A 123 -1.75 18.36 3.39
CA VAL A 123 -2.35 18.58 2.07
C VAL A 123 -1.53 17.88 0.98
N PHE A 124 -0.20 17.96 1.06
CA PHE A 124 0.65 17.27 0.10
C PHE A 124 0.55 15.76 0.23
N TYR A 125 0.51 15.24 1.46
CA TYR A 125 0.22 13.84 1.71
C TYR A 125 -1.08 13.40 1.01
N LEU A 126 -2.18 14.15 1.18
CA LEU A 126 -3.45 13.85 0.52
C LEU A 126 -3.33 13.80 -1.00
N LYS A 127 -2.69 14.80 -1.62
CA LYS A 127 -2.44 14.83 -3.07
C LYS A 127 -1.67 13.60 -3.53
N LEU A 128 -0.64 13.19 -2.79
CA LEU A 128 0.12 11.97 -3.08
C LEU A 128 -0.76 10.72 -2.96
N THR A 129 -1.60 10.61 -1.92
CA THR A 129 -2.41 9.40 -1.69
C THR A 129 -3.52 9.20 -2.72
N ARG A 130 -4.15 10.28 -3.18
CA ARG A 130 -5.29 10.21 -4.11
C ARG A 130 -4.89 9.82 -5.52
N GLY A 131 -3.61 10.01 -5.87
CA GLY A 131 -3.16 9.80 -7.24
C GLY A 131 -3.92 10.65 -8.25
N ASP A 132 -4.47 11.79 -7.80
CA ASP A 132 -5.07 12.78 -8.68
C ASP A 132 -4.07 13.06 -9.82
N ASP A 133 -4.61 13.19 -11.04
CA ASP A 133 -3.92 13.32 -12.34
C ASP A 133 -3.12 14.64 -12.45
N VAL A 134 -2.35 14.98 -11.42
CA VAL A 134 -1.39 16.07 -11.39
C VAL A 134 -0.14 15.59 -12.14
N ALA A 135 -0.29 15.21 -13.40
CA ALA A 135 0.80 14.80 -14.30
C ALA A 135 1.75 15.97 -14.67
N THR A 136 1.89 16.96 -13.78
CA THR A 136 2.58 18.22 -14.01
C THR A 136 3.89 18.29 -13.22
N GLU A 137 4.74 19.22 -13.66
CA GLU A 137 5.99 19.66 -13.03
C GLU A 137 5.87 19.85 -11.50
N GLU A 138 4.68 20.13 -10.99
CA GLU A 138 4.37 20.27 -9.57
C GLU A 138 4.58 18.97 -8.77
N GLN A 139 4.14 17.79 -9.26
CA GLN A 139 4.43 16.51 -8.60
C GLN A 139 5.93 16.23 -8.55
N GLY A 140 6.63 16.48 -9.66
CA GLY A 140 8.09 16.32 -9.72
C GLY A 140 8.82 17.20 -8.71
N ARG A 141 8.38 18.45 -8.55
CA ARG A 141 8.90 19.37 -7.54
C ARG A 141 8.60 18.89 -6.11
N ILE A 142 7.35 18.49 -5.83
CA ILE A 142 6.94 18.02 -4.50
C ILE A 142 7.74 16.79 -4.08
N VAL A 143 7.85 15.81 -4.98
CA VAL A 143 8.61 14.58 -4.76
C VAL A 143 10.09 14.92 -4.48
N ALA A 144 10.66 15.91 -5.18
CA ALA A 144 12.04 16.34 -4.95
C ALA A 144 12.25 17.12 -3.63
N GLU A 145 11.31 17.99 -3.23
CA GLU A 145 11.49 18.92 -2.11
C GLU A 145 11.03 18.34 -0.75
N LEU A 146 10.02 17.46 -0.75
CA LEU A 146 9.40 16.95 0.48
C LEU A 146 10.40 16.24 1.42
N PRO A 147 11.34 15.39 0.95
CA PRO A 147 12.32 14.76 1.83
C PRO A 147 13.22 15.77 2.57
N ALA A 148 13.71 16.80 1.86
CA ALA A 148 14.55 17.84 2.46
C ALA A 148 13.75 18.70 3.45
N ALA A 149 12.48 18.95 3.16
CA ALA A 149 11.58 19.64 4.06
C ALA A 149 11.32 18.86 5.36
N LEU A 150 11.04 17.56 5.27
CA LEU A 150 10.86 16.70 6.44
C LEU A 150 12.15 16.62 7.29
N ALA A 151 13.32 16.66 6.66
CA ALA A 151 14.60 16.67 7.38
C ALA A 151 14.94 18.01 8.07
N SER A 152 14.21 19.10 7.79
CA SER A 152 14.52 20.44 8.31
C SER A 152 14.27 20.54 9.82
N PRO A 153 15.28 20.88 10.65
CA PRO A 153 15.09 21.04 12.10
C PRO A 153 14.06 22.11 12.46
N THR A 154 14.04 23.21 11.70
CA THR A 154 13.11 24.32 11.91
C THR A 154 11.67 23.92 11.56
N ALA A 155 11.47 23.22 10.43
CA ALA A 155 10.15 22.71 10.07
C ALA A 155 9.67 21.70 11.11
N ARG A 156 10.54 20.76 11.50
CA ARG A 156 10.26 19.78 12.56
C ARG A 156 9.84 20.44 13.87
N ALA A 157 10.58 21.41 14.36
CA ALA A 157 10.25 22.12 15.61
C ALA A 157 8.90 22.84 15.53
N THR A 158 8.57 23.42 14.38
CA THR A 158 7.26 24.06 14.16
C THR A 158 6.12 23.05 14.12
N ILE A 159 6.30 21.95 13.37
CA ILE A 159 5.27 20.92 13.24
C ILE A 159 5.05 20.18 14.57
N CYS A 160 6.11 19.88 15.32
CA CYS A 160 5.98 19.28 16.66
C CYS A 160 5.12 20.15 17.59
N ARG A 161 5.36 21.47 17.64
CA ARG A 161 4.53 22.40 18.42
C ARG A 161 3.06 22.41 17.97
N GLN A 162 2.81 22.36 16.67
CA GLN A 162 1.44 22.31 16.13
C GLN A 162 0.74 20.98 16.46
N LEU A 163 1.46 19.86 16.43
CA LEU A 163 0.95 18.56 16.89
C LEU A 163 0.61 18.62 18.38
N GLU A 164 1.50 19.14 19.23
CA GLU A 164 1.24 19.28 20.67
C GLU A 164 -0.01 20.12 20.96
N GLN A 165 -0.18 21.24 20.25
CA GLN A 165 -1.38 22.08 20.35
C GLN A 165 -2.65 21.31 19.98
N LEU A 166 -2.63 20.58 18.86
CA LEU A 166 -3.77 19.77 18.42
C LEU A 166 -4.06 18.60 19.39
N SER A 167 -3.06 18.12 20.14
CA SER A 167 -3.20 17.06 21.16
C SER A 167 -3.84 17.58 22.44
N ALA A 168 -3.42 18.76 22.91
CA ALA A 168 -3.91 19.35 24.15
C ALA A 168 -5.43 19.65 24.12
N GLU A 169 -5.99 19.83 22.93
CA GLU A 169 -7.42 20.09 22.72
C GLU A 169 -8.30 18.82 22.72
N GLN A 170 -7.72 17.62 22.89
CA GLN A 170 -8.47 16.35 22.93
C GLN A 170 -8.97 16.07 24.36
N PRO A 171 -10.22 15.59 24.53
CA PRO A 171 -10.75 15.18 25.84
C PRO A 171 -9.90 14.09 26.52
N GLU A 172 -9.24 13.25 25.72
CA GLU A 172 -8.37 12.15 26.18
C GLU A 172 -6.87 12.51 26.14
N GLY A 173 -6.51 13.74 25.76
CA GLY A 173 -5.14 14.26 25.81
C GLY A 173 -4.10 13.64 24.85
N GLN A 174 -4.44 12.60 24.09
CA GLN A 174 -3.50 11.96 23.15
C GLN A 174 -3.87 12.17 21.69
N LEU A 175 -3.00 12.87 20.95
CA LEU A 175 -2.74 12.49 19.57
C LEU A 175 -1.92 11.20 19.59
N PRO A 176 -2.41 10.13 18.99
CA PRO A 176 -1.72 8.83 18.95
C PRO A 176 -0.57 8.82 17.92
N PHE A 177 0.01 9.98 17.61
CA PHE A 177 0.86 10.15 16.44
C PHE A 177 2.08 11.02 16.73
N THR A 178 3.27 10.47 16.49
CA THR A 178 4.55 11.16 16.63
C THR A 178 4.98 11.79 15.30
N TRP A 179 5.88 12.77 15.35
CA TRP A 179 6.55 13.31 14.15
C TRP A 179 7.15 12.20 13.28
N GLN A 180 7.79 11.22 13.92
CA GLN A 180 8.44 10.09 13.25
C GLN A 180 7.46 9.22 12.46
N GLN A 181 6.25 9.00 13.02
CA GLN A 181 5.20 8.28 12.32
C GLN A 181 4.62 9.09 11.15
N LEU A 182 4.49 10.42 11.30
CA LEU A 182 4.08 11.33 10.23
C LEU A 182 5.07 11.32 9.07
N GLU A 183 6.34 11.47 9.41
CA GLU A 183 7.43 11.41 8.46
C GLU A 183 7.41 10.06 7.73
N GLY A 184 7.33 8.94 8.47
CA GLY A 184 7.25 7.61 7.87
C GLY A 184 6.04 7.39 6.96
N ALA A 185 4.87 7.93 7.31
CA ALA A 185 3.68 7.87 6.45
C ALA A 185 3.88 8.68 5.16
N CYS A 186 4.44 9.89 5.27
CA CYS A 186 4.77 10.71 4.11
C CYS A 186 5.79 10.02 3.18
N GLN A 187 6.83 9.41 3.75
CA GLN A 187 7.80 8.62 2.98
C GLN A 187 7.13 7.42 2.31
N SER A 188 6.19 6.74 2.98
CA SER A 188 5.40 5.65 2.38
C SER A 188 4.61 6.10 1.15
N ALA A 189 3.89 7.23 1.27
CA ALA A 189 3.10 7.78 0.18
C ALA A 189 3.99 8.23 -1.00
N LEU A 190 5.14 8.85 -0.69
CA LEU A 190 6.15 9.21 -1.69
C LEU A 190 6.69 7.98 -2.43
N ILE A 191 7.01 6.90 -1.70
CA ILE A 191 7.50 5.65 -2.30
C ILE A 191 6.44 5.06 -3.23
N ASP A 192 5.18 4.99 -2.81
CA ASP A 192 4.11 4.46 -3.65
C ASP A 192 3.92 5.29 -4.93
N GLN A 193 3.94 6.62 -4.83
CA GLN A 193 3.83 7.51 -5.99
C GLN A 193 5.04 7.44 -6.92
N ALA A 194 6.25 7.48 -6.37
CA ALA A 194 7.47 7.34 -7.17
C ALA A 194 7.50 5.99 -7.90
N ARG A 195 7.02 4.90 -7.29
CA ARG A 195 6.87 3.60 -7.95
C ARG A 195 5.92 3.66 -9.15
N LYS A 196 4.76 4.31 -9.00
CA LYS A 196 3.80 4.52 -10.12
C LYS A 196 4.44 5.32 -11.26
N MET A 197 5.27 6.32 -10.94
CA MET A 197 5.99 7.13 -11.93
C MET A 197 7.14 6.37 -12.63
N VAL A 198 7.83 5.47 -11.91
CA VAL A 198 8.97 4.67 -12.42
C VAL A 198 8.52 3.44 -13.22
N LEU A 199 7.29 2.96 -13.05
CA LEU A 199 6.74 1.78 -13.75
C LEU A 199 5.77 2.16 -14.90
N PRO A 200 6.19 2.92 -15.95
CA PRO A 200 5.27 3.26 -17.02
C PRO A 200 4.87 2.02 -17.83
N SER A 201 3.61 1.99 -18.25
CA SER A 201 3.14 1.05 -19.27
C SER A 201 3.98 1.19 -20.56
N ALA A 202 4.07 0.11 -21.35
CA ALA A 202 4.91 0.06 -22.54
C ALA A 202 4.65 1.20 -23.57
N ALA A 203 3.49 1.87 -23.50
CA ALA A 203 3.10 2.98 -24.36
C ALA A 203 3.80 4.31 -24.06
N VAL A 204 4.37 4.50 -22.86
CA VAL A 204 4.78 5.83 -22.35
C VAL A 204 6.28 6.12 -22.51
N ARG A 205 7.08 5.21 -23.08
CA ARG A 205 8.57 5.31 -23.07
C ARG A 205 9.22 6.36 -24.01
N ARG A 206 8.47 7.24 -24.70
CA ARG A 206 9.02 8.00 -25.84
C ARG A 206 9.42 9.47 -25.59
N ALA A 207 9.05 10.15 -24.49
CA ALA A 207 9.41 11.56 -24.30
C ALA A 207 10.68 11.80 -23.44
N ARG A 208 11.56 12.72 -23.86
CA ARG A 208 12.78 13.12 -23.11
C ARG A 208 12.48 13.67 -21.71
N THR A 209 11.38 14.43 -21.58
CA THR A 209 10.91 15.01 -20.32
C THR A 209 10.62 13.92 -19.28
N GLN A 210 10.01 12.80 -19.72
CA GLN A 210 9.68 11.66 -18.86
C GLN A 210 10.90 10.87 -18.37
N ARG A 211 12.02 10.87 -19.11
CA ARG A 211 13.27 10.25 -18.62
C ARG A 211 13.86 11.01 -17.43
N ARG A 212 13.82 12.36 -17.48
CA ARG A 212 14.26 13.19 -16.35
C ARG A 212 13.36 12.99 -15.13
N THR A 213 12.04 12.93 -15.36
CA THR A 213 11.06 12.64 -14.31
C THR A 213 11.28 11.26 -13.67
N ALA A 214 11.53 10.22 -14.47
CA ALA A 214 11.82 8.88 -13.95
C ALA A 214 13.12 8.83 -13.14
N GLN A 215 14.18 9.52 -13.59
CA GLN A 215 15.45 9.59 -12.86
C GLN A 215 15.32 10.37 -11.54
N ALA A 216 14.58 11.48 -11.54
CA ALA A 216 14.27 12.23 -10.33
C ALA A 216 13.43 11.39 -9.35
N ALA A 217 12.39 10.71 -9.84
CA ALA A 217 11.58 9.80 -9.04
C ALA A 217 12.42 8.66 -8.44
N GLN A 218 13.40 8.13 -9.17
CA GLN A 218 14.31 7.10 -8.65
C GLN A 218 15.22 7.63 -7.53
N LEU A 219 15.78 8.83 -7.66
CA LEU A 219 16.60 9.44 -6.61
C LEU A 219 15.79 9.71 -5.34
N VAL A 220 14.56 10.21 -5.51
CA VAL A 220 13.66 10.44 -4.37
C VAL A 220 13.23 9.13 -3.74
N LEU A 221 12.89 8.14 -4.54
CA LEU A 221 12.57 6.81 -4.06
C LEU A 221 13.69 6.26 -3.17
N GLN A 222 14.95 6.38 -3.61
CA GLN A 222 16.09 5.94 -2.82
C GLN A 222 16.23 6.73 -1.51
N ALA A 223 16.16 8.07 -1.56
CA ALA A 223 16.27 8.92 -0.38
C ALA A 223 15.13 8.66 0.63
N ALA A 224 13.89 8.50 0.15
CA ALA A 224 12.71 8.22 0.96
C ALA A 224 12.84 6.86 1.66
N VAL A 225 13.36 5.87 0.96
CA VAL A 225 13.61 4.53 1.50
C VAL A 225 14.67 4.56 2.60
N ASP A 226 15.79 5.24 2.36
CA ASP A 226 16.89 5.30 3.33
C ASP A 226 16.46 6.06 4.59
N ALA A 227 15.74 7.17 4.43
CA ALA A 227 15.14 7.90 5.55
C ALA A 227 14.18 7.00 6.33
N TRP A 228 13.26 6.30 5.66
CA TRP A 228 12.26 5.50 6.34
C TRP A 228 12.85 4.29 7.08
N ARG A 229 13.89 3.67 6.53
CA ARG A 229 14.65 2.59 7.21
C ARG A 229 15.29 3.07 8.51
N GLN A 230 15.81 4.29 8.54
CA GLN A 230 16.45 4.85 9.72
C GLN A 230 15.44 5.25 10.78
N LEU A 231 14.29 5.80 10.35
CA LEU A 231 13.23 6.22 11.25
C LEU A 231 12.59 5.03 11.94
N GLU A 232 12.14 4.01 11.22
CA GLU A 232 11.29 2.97 11.79
C GLU A 232 11.82 1.56 11.47
N PRO A 233 12.97 1.16 12.05
CA PRO A 233 13.62 -0.11 11.71
C PRO A 233 12.82 -1.35 12.13
N SER A 234 11.86 -1.18 13.05
CA SER A 234 10.93 -2.21 13.51
C SER A 234 9.57 -2.18 12.80
N ASN A 235 9.32 -1.21 11.92
CA ASN A 235 8.07 -1.15 11.17
C ASN A 235 8.16 -2.03 9.92
N LEU A 236 7.33 -3.07 9.85
CA LEU A 236 7.33 -4.03 8.75
C LEU A 236 7.02 -3.39 7.40
N LYS A 237 6.11 -2.41 7.37
CA LYS A 237 5.77 -1.65 6.16
C LYS A 237 6.97 -0.87 5.65
N ALA A 238 7.73 -0.25 6.55
CA ALA A 238 8.95 0.47 6.21
C ALA A 238 10.00 -0.46 5.58
N VAL A 239 10.33 -1.57 6.25
CA VAL A 239 11.38 -2.50 5.78
C VAL A 239 10.98 -3.16 4.45
N ALA A 240 9.72 -3.57 4.29
CA ALA A 240 9.24 -4.20 3.07
C ALA A 240 9.11 -3.21 1.90
N SER A 241 8.59 -2.00 2.13
CA SER A 241 8.52 -0.95 1.10
C SER A 241 9.91 -0.54 0.64
N ALA A 242 10.85 -0.40 1.59
CA ALA A 242 12.25 -0.17 1.32
C ALA A 242 12.87 -1.25 0.43
N ALA A 243 12.60 -2.52 0.73
CA ALA A 243 13.12 -3.62 -0.08
C ALA A 243 12.51 -3.67 -1.49
N CYS A 244 11.22 -3.35 -1.65
CA CYS A 244 10.55 -3.29 -2.96
C CYS A 244 11.04 -2.14 -3.83
N ALA A 245 11.20 -0.96 -3.23
CA ALA A 245 11.65 0.24 -3.90
C ALA A 245 13.09 0.11 -4.40
N VAL A 246 13.95 -0.50 -3.60
CA VAL A 246 15.35 -0.73 -3.94
C VAL A 246 15.51 -1.77 -5.07
N ALA A 247 14.57 -2.73 -5.21
CA ALA A 247 14.55 -3.66 -6.35
C ALA A 247 14.25 -2.99 -7.72
N LEU A 248 13.91 -1.69 -7.74
CA LEU A 248 13.82 -0.87 -8.95
C LEU A 248 15.20 -0.30 -9.37
N ASP A 249 16.22 -0.42 -8.53
CA ASP A 249 17.61 -0.13 -8.87
C ASP A 249 18.32 -1.36 -9.48
N ARG A 250 19.27 -1.14 -10.40
CA ARG A 250 19.95 -2.21 -11.15
C ARG A 250 20.89 -3.07 -10.31
N GLN A 251 21.21 -2.68 -9.06
CA GLN A 251 22.08 -3.43 -8.15
C GLN A 251 21.35 -4.52 -7.34
N GLU A 252 20.59 -5.32 -8.08
CA GLU A 252 19.84 -6.53 -7.73
C GLU A 252 20.33 -7.37 -6.53
N LEU A 253 21.64 -7.55 -6.36
CA LEU A 253 22.24 -8.40 -5.32
C LEU A 253 22.16 -7.84 -3.89
N ALA A 254 22.14 -6.52 -3.70
CA ALA A 254 22.23 -5.92 -2.36
C ALA A 254 20.91 -6.01 -1.55
N HIS A 255 19.86 -6.60 -2.11
CA HIS A 255 18.48 -6.34 -1.68
C HIS A 255 17.78 -7.54 -1.00
N LEU A 256 18.35 -8.74 -1.09
CA LEU A 256 17.87 -9.93 -0.38
C LEU A 256 18.04 -9.86 1.14
N PRO A 257 19.14 -9.34 1.71
CA PRO A 257 19.28 -9.25 3.17
C PRO A 257 18.19 -8.39 3.83
N PRO A 258 17.80 -7.21 3.29
CA PRO A 258 16.65 -6.46 3.79
C PRO A 258 15.31 -7.23 3.76
N LEU A 259 15.00 -7.97 2.68
CA LEU A 259 13.77 -8.78 2.62
C LEU A 259 13.76 -9.90 3.66
N ARG A 260 14.90 -10.56 3.86
CA ARG A 260 15.03 -11.60 4.88
C ARG A 260 14.93 -11.02 6.28
N ARG A 261 15.49 -9.83 6.52
CA ARG A 261 15.30 -9.10 7.78
C ARG A 261 13.84 -8.74 8.01
N ALA A 262 13.13 -8.28 6.98
CA ALA A 262 11.69 -8.01 7.05
C ALA A 262 10.89 -9.27 7.42
N LEU A 263 11.22 -10.41 6.80
CA LEU A 263 10.58 -11.69 7.11
C LEU A 263 10.85 -12.14 8.55
N GLN A 264 12.08 -12.04 9.03
CA GLN A 264 12.42 -12.36 10.43
C GLN A 264 11.64 -11.51 11.41
N LEU A 265 11.55 -10.20 11.13
CA LEU A 265 10.75 -9.28 11.93
C LEU A 265 9.26 -9.65 11.86
N ALA A 266 8.76 -10.07 10.70
CA ALA A 266 7.38 -10.49 10.52
C ALA A 266 7.07 -11.76 11.33
N GLN A 267 8.02 -12.70 11.38
CA GLN A 267 7.93 -13.89 12.23
C GLN A 267 7.92 -13.52 13.72
N GLN A 268 8.81 -12.62 14.15
CA GLN A 268 8.88 -12.13 15.53
C GLN A 268 7.57 -11.45 15.96
N GLN A 269 7.00 -10.64 15.08
CA GLN A 269 5.74 -9.93 15.31
C GLN A 269 4.50 -10.79 15.03
N ARG A 270 4.68 -12.06 14.59
CA ARG A 270 3.61 -12.99 14.22
C ARG A 270 2.64 -12.38 13.20
N SER A 271 3.19 -11.71 12.19
CA SER A 271 2.47 -11.05 11.11
C SER A 271 2.26 -12.01 9.92
N PRO A 272 1.09 -12.64 9.77
CA PRO A 272 0.83 -13.49 8.60
C PRO A 272 0.87 -12.71 7.28
N TYR A 273 0.50 -11.43 7.29
CA TYR A 273 0.52 -10.60 6.08
C TYR A 273 1.95 -10.39 5.59
N TRP A 274 2.83 -9.90 6.47
CA TRP A 274 4.21 -9.61 6.10
C TRP A 274 5.02 -10.88 5.89
N ILE A 275 4.71 -11.99 6.59
CA ILE A 275 5.29 -13.30 6.27
C ILE A 275 4.96 -13.69 4.83
N ALA A 276 3.68 -13.67 4.45
CA ALA A 276 3.26 -14.03 3.09
C ALA A 276 3.89 -13.11 2.04
N GLN A 277 3.89 -11.80 2.29
CA GLN A 277 4.43 -10.82 1.35
C GLN A 277 5.94 -10.92 1.19
N CYS A 278 6.70 -10.84 2.28
CA CYS A 278 8.17 -10.82 2.24
C CYS A 278 8.72 -12.14 1.72
N ALA A 279 8.16 -13.28 2.14
CA ALA A 279 8.59 -14.59 1.65
C ALA A 279 8.30 -14.74 0.14
N SER A 280 7.13 -14.28 -0.32
CA SER A 280 6.79 -14.32 -1.74
C SER A 280 7.69 -13.38 -2.55
N GLN A 281 7.93 -12.15 -2.09
CA GLN A 281 8.87 -11.22 -2.73
C GLN A 281 10.30 -11.73 -2.76
N ALA A 282 10.77 -12.37 -1.69
CA ALA A 282 12.11 -12.94 -1.63
C ALA A 282 12.31 -14.00 -2.73
N VAL A 283 11.30 -14.85 -2.99
CA VAL A 283 11.33 -15.80 -4.12
C VAL A 283 11.42 -15.07 -5.46
N LEU A 284 10.56 -14.08 -5.69
CA LEU A 284 10.54 -13.33 -6.95
C LEU A 284 11.88 -12.60 -7.20
N LEU A 285 12.47 -12.06 -6.15
CA LEU A 285 13.77 -11.39 -6.24
C LEU A 285 14.89 -12.41 -6.44
N ALA A 286 14.92 -13.52 -5.69
CA ALA A 286 15.95 -14.55 -5.82
C ALA A 286 15.97 -15.21 -7.21
N VAL A 287 14.81 -15.24 -7.88
CA VAL A 287 14.72 -15.63 -9.30
C VAL A 287 15.47 -14.62 -10.15
N ALA A 288 15.25 -13.33 -9.91
CA ALA A 288 15.83 -12.27 -10.70
C ALA A 288 17.32 -12.02 -10.54
N VAL A 289 17.89 -12.36 -9.38
CA VAL A 289 19.23 -11.93 -9.01
C VAL A 289 20.16 -13.12 -8.83
N PRO A 290 21.47 -12.99 -9.11
CA PRO A 290 22.43 -14.01 -8.75
C PRO A 290 22.35 -14.35 -7.25
N CYS A 291 22.39 -15.62 -6.87
CA CYS A 291 22.31 -16.01 -5.46
C CYS A 291 23.25 -17.18 -5.21
N GLU A 292 23.96 -17.13 -4.08
CA GLU A 292 24.68 -18.29 -3.57
C GLU A 292 23.70 -19.39 -3.11
N ALA A 293 24.17 -20.64 -3.11
CA ALA A 293 23.36 -21.79 -2.73
C ALA A 293 22.75 -21.63 -1.32
N GLY A 294 23.51 -21.12 -0.35
CA GLY A 294 23.02 -20.87 1.00
C GLY A 294 21.83 -19.90 1.04
N THR A 295 21.90 -18.83 0.25
CA THR A 295 20.83 -17.83 0.13
C THR A 295 19.59 -18.41 -0.54
N LEU A 296 19.74 -19.15 -1.63
CA LEU A 296 18.60 -19.82 -2.30
C LEU A 296 17.91 -20.82 -1.38
N ARG A 297 18.68 -21.64 -0.66
CA ARG A 297 18.14 -22.61 0.30
C ARG A 297 17.30 -21.92 1.37
N ALA A 298 17.79 -20.80 1.88
CA ALA A 298 17.06 -20.03 2.88
C ALA A 298 15.76 -19.43 2.31
N VAL A 299 15.79 -18.81 1.13
CA VAL A 299 14.60 -18.25 0.47
C VAL A 299 13.53 -19.31 0.20
N ILE A 300 13.96 -20.49 -0.29
CA ILE A 300 13.06 -21.63 -0.54
C ILE A 300 12.42 -22.10 0.77
N ALA A 301 13.21 -22.25 1.83
CA ALA A 301 12.70 -22.67 3.15
C ALA A 301 11.74 -21.62 3.74
N ASP A 302 12.07 -20.34 3.62
CA ASP A 302 11.26 -19.22 4.08
C ASP A 302 9.89 -19.18 3.37
N PHE A 303 9.84 -19.52 2.07
CA PHE A 303 8.60 -19.56 1.30
C PHE A 303 7.59 -20.62 1.77
N SER A 304 8.02 -21.68 2.44
CA SER A 304 7.08 -22.70 2.96
C SER A 304 6.10 -22.13 3.99
N GLN A 305 6.43 -20.99 4.61
CA GLN A 305 5.58 -20.29 5.57
C GLN A 305 4.53 -19.40 4.90
N ALA A 306 4.66 -19.11 3.60
CA ALA A 306 3.85 -18.11 2.92
C ALA A 306 2.40 -18.55 2.70
N GLU A 307 2.13 -19.81 2.32
CA GLU A 307 0.74 -20.28 2.09
C GLU A 307 -0.08 -20.37 3.39
N PRO A 308 0.43 -20.93 4.51
CA PRO A 308 -0.28 -20.89 5.80
C PRO A 308 -0.57 -19.47 6.28
N ALA A 309 0.38 -18.55 6.07
CA ALA A 309 0.23 -17.15 6.41
C ALA A 309 -0.85 -16.47 5.53
N LEU A 310 -0.84 -16.72 4.21
CA LEU A 310 -1.87 -16.24 3.28
C LEU A 310 -3.26 -16.79 3.62
N HIS A 311 -3.36 -18.06 4.02
CA HIS A 311 -4.61 -18.66 4.50
C HIS A 311 -5.16 -17.91 5.73
N SER A 312 -4.29 -17.58 6.69
CA SER A 312 -4.66 -16.80 7.87
C SER A 312 -5.17 -15.40 7.49
N CYS A 313 -4.49 -14.72 6.56
CA CYS A 313 -4.92 -13.44 6.02
C CYS A 313 -6.31 -13.50 5.37
N ARG A 314 -6.60 -14.53 4.55
CA ARG A 314 -7.91 -14.72 3.89
C ARG A 314 -9.08 -14.74 4.88
N ARG A 315 -8.87 -15.30 6.06
CA ARG A 315 -9.88 -15.44 7.12
C ARG A 315 -10.15 -14.14 7.87
N LEU A 316 -9.11 -13.35 8.12
CA LEU A 316 -9.15 -12.26 9.09
C LEU A 316 -9.15 -10.86 8.45
N LEU A 317 -8.48 -10.68 7.31
CA LEU A 317 -8.27 -9.35 6.71
C LEU A 317 -9.27 -9.05 5.60
N PRO A 318 -9.59 -7.78 5.31
CA PRO A 318 -10.44 -7.41 4.17
C PRO A 318 -9.96 -7.99 2.84
N GLN A 319 -10.90 -8.30 1.96
CA GLN A 319 -10.59 -8.90 0.66
C GLN A 319 -9.62 -8.04 -0.19
N PRO A 320 -9.69 -6.70 -0.20
CA PRO A 320 -8.73 -5.88 -0.95
C PRO A 320 -7.28 -6.10 -0.48
N VAL A 321 -7.04 -6.13 0.83
CA VAL A 321 -5.71 -6.41 1.42
C VAL A 321 -5.20 -7.79 1.00
N VAL A 322 -6.07 -8.81 1.03
CA VAL A 322 -5.72 -10.18 0.62
C VAL A 322 -5.53 -10.29 -0.90
N ALA A 323 -6.26 -9.52 -1.68
CA ALA A 323 -6.17 -9.50 -3.13
C ALA A 323 -4.85 -8.90 -3.64
N ALA A 324 -4.17 -8.09 -2.81
CA ALA A 324 -2.81 -7.67 -3.08
C ALA A 324 -1.79 -8.81 -2.96
N LEU A 325 -1.95 -9.65 -1.93
CA LEU A 325 -1.02 -10.74 -1.65
C LEU A 325 -1.20 -11.97 -2.53
N ALA A 326 -2.44 -12.36 -2.84
CA ALA A 326 -2.71 -13.63 -3.50
C ALA A 326 -2.02 -13.78 -4.88
N PRO A 327 -2.04 -12.76 -5.77
CA PRO A 327 -1.35 -12.85 -7.05
C PRO A 327 0.17 -12.92 -6.86
N LEU A 328 0.72 -12.08 -5.98
CA LEU A 328 2.15 -12.09 -5.64
C LEU A 328 2.61 -13.49 -5.19
N HIS A 329 1.84 -14.12 -4.30
CA HIS A 329 2.12 -15.47 -3.81
C HIS A 329 2.01 -16.53 -4.90
N GLN A 330 0.94 -16.52 -5.69
CA GLN A 330 0.73 -17.47 -6.80
C GLN A 330 1.87 -17.37 -7.83
N THR A 331 2.28 -16.14 -8.12
CA THR A 331 3.37 -15.82 -9.02
C THR A 331 4.69 -16.37 -8.46
N ALA A 332 4.96 -16.18 -7.16
CA ALA A 332 6.12 -16.77 -6.48
C ALA A 332 6.11 -18.31 -6.48
N ALA A 333 4.96 -18.93 -6.21
CA ALA A 333 4.80 -20.39 -6.23
C ALA A 333 5.08 -20.97 -7.62
N THR A 334 4.71 -20.26 -8.68
CA THR A 334 4.92 -20.68 -10.08
C THR A 334 6.41 -20.76 -10.44
N VAL A 335 7.24 -19.88 -9.89
CA VAL A 335 8.67 -19.81 -10.17
C VAL A 335 9.54 -20.55 -9.16
N LEU A 336 8.97 -21.02 -8.04
CA LEU A 336 9.67 -21.79 -7.02
C LEU A 336 10.41 -23.03 -7.58
N PRO A 337 9.85 -23.82 -8.53
CA PRO A 337 10.58 -24.94 -9.11
C PRO A 337 11.88 -24.53 -9.82
N LEU A 338 11.93 -23.32 -10.41
CA LEU A 338 13.15 -22.80 -11.05
C LEU A 338 14.26 -22.55 -10.02
N LEU A 339 13.90 -22.04 -8.83
CA LEU A 339 14.86 -21.85 -7.74
C LEU A 339 15.39 -23.17 -7.21
N HIS A 340 14.53 -24.20 -7.08
CA HIS A 340 14.96 -25.54 -6.69
C HIS A 340 15.98 -26.12 -7.67
N SER A 341 15.70 -26.08 -8.98
CA SER A 341 16.63 -26.55 -10.00
C SER A 341 17.97 -25.82 -9.95
N ARG A 342 17.92 -24.50 -9.74
CA ARG A 342 19.12 -23.66 -9.60
C ARG A 342 19.94 -24.01 -8.36
N LEU A 343 19.29 -24.25 -7.22
CA LEU A 343 19.95 -24.66 -5.98
C LEU A 343 20.71 -25.99 -6.18
N VAL A 344 20.06 -26.99 -6.76
CA VAL A 344 20.68 -28.30 -7.05
C VAL A 344 21.92 -28.16 -7.95
N ALA A 345 21.84 -27.30 -8.98
CA ALA A 345 22.98 -27.03 -9.87
C ALA A 345 24.17 -26.39 -9.15
N LEU A 346 23.91 -25.47 -8.21
CA LEU A 346 24.97 -24.83 -7.42
C LEU A 346 25.59 -25.77 -6.37
N GLU A 347 24.78 -26.62 -5.74
CA GLU A 347 25.24 -27.55 -4.71
C GLU A 347 26.05 -28.72 -5.28
N SER A 348 25.78 -29.14 -6.51
CA SER A 348 26.44 -30.28 -7.15
C SER A 348 27.87 -30.01 -7.64
N ARG A 349 28.47 -28.84 -7.38
CA ARG A 349 29.80 -28.41 -7.90
C ARG A 349 29.93 -28.47 -9.43
N ALA A 350 28.83 -28.53 -10.16
CA ALA A 350 28.79 -28.44 -11.63
C ALA A 350 28.75 -26.99 -12.14
N ALA A 351 29.21 -26.01 -11.34
CA ALA A 351 29.17 -24.59 -11.72
C ALA A 351 29.95 -24.28 -13.02
N ASP A 352 30.95 -25.10 -13.33
CA ASP A 352 31.75 -25.00 -14.57
C ASP A 352 31.20 -25.85 -15.74
N SER A 353 30.08 -26.56 -15.55
CA SER A 353 29.44 -27.32 -16.64
C SER A 353 28.69 -26.39 -17.60
N PRO A 354 28.88 -26.52 -18.92
CA PRO A 354 28.09 -25.82 -19.93
C PRO A 354 26.57 -26.00 -19.75
N GLN A 355 26.13 -27.15 -19.20
CA GLN A 355 24.71 -27.44 -18.95
C GLN A 355 24.16 -26.64 -17.78
N ALA A 356 24.98 -26.37 -16.75
CA ALA A 356 24.61 -25.48 -15.65
C ALA A 356 24.51 -24.03 -16.13
N ALA A 357 25.42 -23.57 -16.98
CA ALA A 357 25.36 -22.24 -17.59
C ALA A 357 24.13 -22.06 -18.49
N ILE A 358 23.76 -23.07 -19.29
CA ILE A 358 22.55 -23.06 -20.12
C ILE A 358 21.29 -23.01 -19.24
N ALA A 359 21.20 -23.83 -18.19
CA ALA A 359 20.08 -23.82 -17.25
C ALA A 359 19.93 -22.47 -16.52
N ILE A 360 21.06 -21.86 -16.12
CA ILE A 360 21.09 -20.52 -15.52
C ILE A 360 20.60 -19.47 -16.54
N SER A 361 21.08 -19.48 -17.78
CA SER A 361 20.66 -18.51 -18.81
C SER A 361 19.17 -18.65 -19.21
N ALA A 362 18.67 -19.88 -19.32
CA ALA A 362 17.26 -20.16 -19.60
C ALA A 362 16.36 -19.67 -18.45
N SER A 363 16.80 -19.84 -17.20
CA SER A 363 16.12 -19.29 -16.03
C SER A 363 16.10 -17.75 -16.05
N GLN A 364 17.21 -17.09 -16.43
CA GLN A 364 17.31 -15.62 -16.57
C GLN A 364 16.35 -15.06 -17.63
N GLN A 365 16.14 -15.75 -18.75
CA GLN A 365 15.20 -15.31 -19.79
C GLN A 365 13.74 -15.45 -19.34
N GLN A 366 13.41 -16.51 -18.57
CA GLN A 366 12.10 -16.69 -17.94
C GLN A 366 11.82 -15.65 -16.84
N VAL A 367 12.85 -15.16 -16.15
CA VAL A 367 12.74 -14.06 -15.19
C VAL A 367 12.32 -12.75 -15.86
N ALA A 368 12.93 -12.41 -17.00
CA ALA A 368 12.70 -11.13 -17.65
C ALA A 368 11.25 -10.99 -18.15
N SER A 369 10.70 -12.05 -18.74
CA SER A 369 9.29 -12.10 -19.14
C SER A 369 8.34 -12.03 -17.93
N PHE A 370 8.75 -12.65 -16.83
CA PHE A 370 7.99 -12.64 -15.58
C PHE A 370 8.00 -11.29 -14.85
N ARG A 371 9.12 -10.55 -14.86
CA ARG A 371 9.20 -9.16 -14.39
C ARG A 371 8.25 -8.23 -15.14
N ALA A 372 8.13 -8.42 -16.45
CA ALA A 372 7.16 -7.69 -17.27
C ALA A 372 5.71 -8.04 -16.87
N ALA A 373 5.41 -9.31 -16.61
CA ALA A 373 4.09 -9.77 -16.16
C ALA A 373 3.71 -9.24 -14.76
N LEU A 374 4.67 -9.21 -13.81
CA LEU A 374 4.48 -8.63 -12.47
C LEU A 374 4.12 -7.13 -12.54
N THR A 375 4.79 -6.38 -13.41
CA THR A 375 4.49 -4.95 -13.63
C THR A 375 3.06 -4.76 -14.16
N GLN A 376 2.62 -5.65 -15.05
CA GLN A 376 1.27 -5.62 -15.61
C GLN A 376 0.18 -6.00 -14.58
N GLN A 377 0.48 -6.95 -13.70
CA GLN A 377 -0.44 -7.43 -12.66
C GLN A 377 -0.63 -6.39 -11.53
N TRP A 378 0.40 -5.59 -11.24
CA TRP A 378 0.34 -4.47 -10.29
C TRP A 378 -0.59 -3.37 -10.81
N ASN A 379 -0.49 -3.03 -12.10
CA ASN A 379 -1.38 -2.07 -12.76
C ASN A 379 -2.83 -2.56 -12.83
N ALA A 380 -3.05 -3.89 -12.87
CA ALA A 380 -4.38 -4.50 -12.77
C ALA A 380 -4.95 -4.58 -11.33
N MET A 381 -4.21 -4.14 -10.31
CA MET A 381 -4.68 -4.11 -8.92
C MET A 381 -5.63 -2.94 -8.66
N ASP A 382 -5.43 -1.84 -9.37
CA ASP A 382 -6.22 -0.61 -9.30
C ASP A 382 -7.67 -0.83 -9.79
N SER A 383 -7.87 -1.68 -10.80
CA SER A 383 -9.21 -2.00 -11.34
C SER A 383 -10.04 -2.99 -10.49
N ARG A 384 -9.46 -3.59 -9.44
CA ARG A 384 -10.08 -4.69 -8.67
C ARG A 384 -11.03 -4.26 -7.55
N ASN A 385 -11.16 -2.96 -7.31
CA ASN A 385 -12.10 -2.40 -6.35
C ASN A 385 -13.47 -2.07 -6.97
N LYS A 386 -13.69 -2.36 -8.27
CA LYS A 386 -14.95 -2.08 -8.97
C LYS A 386 -15.90 -3.27 -8.97
N CYS A 387 -17.16 -3.01 -8.61
CA CYS A 387 -18.23 -3.98 -8.71
C CYS A 387 -18.57 -4.22 -10.19
N ALA A 388 -18.44 -5.47 -10.65
CA ALA A 388 -18.77 -5.84 -12.03
C ALA A 388 -20.27 -5.69 -12.37
N GLY A 389 -21.15 -5.56 -11.38
CA GLY A 389 -22.59 -5.39 -11.59
C GLY A 389 -23.10 -3.95 -11.53
N CYS A 390 -22.36 -3.01 -10.94
CA CYS A 390 -22.79 -1.61 -10.84
C CYS A 390 -21.69 -0.59 -11.16
N GLY A 391 -20.48 -1.03 -11.49
CA GLY A 391 -19.33 -0.18 -11.82
C GLY A 391 -18.70 0.56 -10.63
N GLN A 392 -19.43 0.69 -9.53
CA GLN A 392 -19.00 1.43 -8.33
C GLN A 392 -17.78 0.80 -7.66
N GLU A 393 -16.90 1.64 -7.16
CA GLU A 393 -15.79 1.24 -6.30
C GLU A 393 -16.33 0.91 -4.91
N ALA A 394 -15.92 -0.23 -4.36
CA ALA A 394 -16.26 -0.61 -3.00
C ALA A 394 -15.19 -1.52 -2.39
N VAL A 395 -14.95 -1.31 -1.10
CA VAL A 395 -14.10 -2.19 -0.29
C VAL A 395 -14.89 -3.43 0.10
N GLY A 396 -14.25 -4.60 0.04
CA GLY A 396 -14.90 -5.85 0.47
C GLY A 396 -15.89 -6.45 -0.54
N LEU A 397 -15.66 -6.27 -1.83
CA LEU A 397 -16.46 -6.96 -2.85
C LEU A 397 -16.36 -8.49 -2.70
N ARG A 398 -17.48 -9.16 -2.93
CA ARG A 398 -17.59 -10.62 -2.98
C ARG A 398 -17.14 -11.12 -4.34
N ALA A 399 -16.13 -11.98 -4.35
CA ALA A 399 -15.75 -12.68 -5.58
C ALA A 399 -16.83 -13.70 -5.95
N CYS A 400 -17.02 -13.92 -7.25
CA CYS A 400 -17.86 -15.01 -7.74
C CYS A 400 -17.36 -16.34 -7.15
N ALA A 401 -18.24 -17.12 -6.51
CA ALA A 401 -17.87 -18.35 -5.82
C ALA A 401 -17.24 -19.40 -6.74
N ARG A 402 -17.60 -19.40 -8.02
CA ARG A 402 -17.12 -20.35 -9.03
C ARG A 402 -15.76 -19.96 -9.61
N CYS A 403 -15.66 -18.77 -10.19
CA CYS A 403 -14.47 -18.36 -10.96
C CYS A 403 -13.49 -17.47 -10.20
N ARG A 404 -13.94 -16.83 -9.12
CA ARG A 404 -13.19 -15.87 -8.31
C ARG A 404 -12.60 -14.66 -9.09
N SER A 405 -12.86 -14.56 -10.39
CA SER A 405 -12.27 -13.55 -11.29
C SER A 405 -13.02 -12.22 -11.31
N VAL A 406 -14.36 -12.25 -11.21
CA VAL A 406 -15.21 -11.05 -11.10
C VAL A 406 -15.69 -10.83 -9.67
N ARG A 407 -15.98 -9.58 -9.32
CA ARG A 407 -16.35 -9.16 -7.95
C ARG A 407 -17.63 -8.32 -7.92
N TYR A 408 -18.39 -8.45 -6.85
CA TYR A 408 -19.69 -7.82 -6.67
C TYR A 408 -19.85 -7.26 -5.27
N CYS A 409 -20.44 -6.08 -5.14
CA CYS A 409 -20.72 -5.49 -3.83
C CYS A 409 -21.84 -6.22 -3.08
N SER A 410 -22.73 -6.89 -3.83
CA SER A 410 -23.90 -7.58 -3.30
C SER A 410 -24.28 -8.79 -4.14
N HIS A 411 -25.08 -9.69 -3.57
CA HIS A 411 -25.71 -10.78 -4.33
C HIS A 411 -26.58 -10.23 -5.46
N SER A 412 -27.30 -9.12 -5.24
CA SER A 412 -28.11 -8.49 -6.29
C SER A 412 -27.30 -8.02 -7.49
N CYS A 413 -26.11 -7.45 -7.28
CA CYS A 413 -25.21 -7.08 -8.38
C CYS A 413 -24.64 -8.30 -9.10
N GLN A 414 -24.39 -9.41 -8.39
CA GLN A 414 -24.00 -10.67 -9.01
C GLN A 414 -25.13 -11.22 -9.89
N THR A 415 -26.36 -11.30 -9.37
CA THR A 415 -27.52 -11.77 -10.13
C THR A 415 -27.79 -10.90 -11.35
N ARG A 416 -27.68 -9.57 -11.20
CA ARG A 416 -27.84 -8.62 -12.31
C ARG A 416 -26.79 -8.81 -13.41
N HIS A 417 -25.53 -9.01 -13.05
CA HIS A 417 -24.44 -9.22 -14.02
C HIS A 417 -24.39 -10.66 -14.57
N TRP A 418 -25.03 -11.63 -13.90
CA TRP A 418 -24.94 -13.05 -14.24
C TRP A 418 -25.24 -13.38 -15.72
N PRO A 419 -26.25 -12.80 -16.39
CA PRO A 419 -26.53 -13.09 -17.79
C PRO A 419 -25.32 -12.84 -18.73
N GLN A 420 -24.50 -11.83 -18.43
CA GLN A 420 -23.27 -11.53 -19.13
C GLN A 420 -22.12 -12.42 -18.64
N HIS A 421 -21.91 -12.47 -17.32
CA HIS A 421 -20.78 -13.19 -16.72
C HIS A 421 -20.81 -14.71 -16.96
N LYS A 422 -21.99 -15.34 -17.04
CA LYS A 422 -22.12 -16.80 -17.13
C LYS A 422 -21.35 -17.43 -18.29
N ARG A 423 -21.15 -16.69 -19.38
CA ARG A 423 -20.43 -17.15 -20.59
C ARG A 423 -18.92 -17.26 -20.35
N GLU A 424 -18.39 -16.45 -19.44
CA GLU A 424 -16.97 -16.32 -19.13
C GLU A 424 -16.60 -17.01 -17.80
N CYS A 425 -17.60 -17.39 -17.01
CA CYS A 425 -17.42 -17.98 -15.69
C CYS A 425 -16.89 -19.43 -15.76
N ARG A 426 -15.59 -19.61 -15.52
CA ARG A 426 -14.93 -20.92 -15.42
C ARG A 426 -14.52 -21.22 -13.97
N PRO A 427 -14.56 -22.48 -13.49
CA PRO A 427 -14.03 -22.84 -12.18
C PRO A 427 -12.58 -22.36 -12.01
N ALA A 428 -12.28 -21.81 -10.82
CA ALA A 428 -10.98 -21.25 -10.48
C ALA A 428 -9.88 -22.32 -10.31
#